data_AF-A0A9Q9AY34-F1
#
_entry.id   AF-A0A9Q9AY34-F1
#
_cell.length_a   1.000
_cell.length_b   1.000
_cell.length_c   1.000
_cell.angle_alpha   90.00
_cell.angle_beta   90.00
_cell.angle_gamma   90.00
#
_symmetry.space_group_name_H-M   'P 1'
#
loop_
_entity.id
_entity.type
_entity.pdbx_description
1 polymer ?
#
loop_
_entity_poly.entity_id
_entity_poly.type
_entity_poly.pdbx_seq_one_letter_code
_entity_poly.pdbx_strand_id
1 'polypeptide(L)'
;MAKGRNVVLSPTINILRSLLWARAAETFSEDPWLTTRMVVAGVSGVQSEGALASVKHYAAYNQDTNRFGLDPEWKTVDIHVDTRALHELYLPGFKAAVQEADVASVMCSYNMLNGQFTCENDWLLNKTLRQDWGLEGFVVADWYFSTRSTVSAVMSGLDISMPGGSLEDSYGFPAYYGDLLVEAITNGSVSMSRIDNMVTRLWRYMFKLGMVDNPVNGTAESYARTQDHLDLAQHMTEEGAVLLKNEKCMLPFSVE
;
A
#
# COMPACT_ATOMS: atom_id res chain seq x y z
N MET A 1 17.72 -0.25 2.59
CA MET A 1 18.22 -0.33 3.98
C MET A 1 19.10 0.84 4.44
N ALA A 2 20.08 1.29 3.65
CA ALA A 2 21.04 2.35 4.03
C ALA A 2 20.41 3.64 4.59
N LYS A 3 19.18 4.00 4.18
CA LYS A 3 18.47 5.18 4.66
C LYS A 3 17.72 5.02 5.99
N GLY A 4 17.87 3.91 6.70
CA GLY A 4 17.24 3.74 8.02
C GLY A 4 15.72 3.58 7.95
N ARG A 5 15.22 2.82 6.96
CA ARG A 5 13.79 2.59 6.75
C ARG A 5 13.47 1.10 6.84
N ASN A 6 12.51 0.74 7.70
CA ASN A 6 12.04 -0.63 7.88
C ASN A 6 10.99 -1.02 6.84
N VAL A 7 10.07 -0.09 6.53
CA VAL A 7 8.96 -0.32 5.60
C VAL A 7 9.16 0.55 4.36
N VAL A 8 9.03 -0.05 3.18
CA VAL A 8 8.99 0.64 1.90
C VAL A 8 7.55 0.63 1.42
N LEU A 9 6.95 1.82 1.29
CA LEU A 9 5.54 1.99 0.95
C LEU A 9 5.35 1.91 -0.57
N SER A 10 5.62 0.72 -1.10
CA SER A 10 5.73 0.37 -2.50
C SER A 10 5.48 -1.14 -2.67
N PRO A 11 5.03 -1.59 -3.86
CA PRO A 11 4.63 -0.79 -5.03
C PRO A 11 3.19 -0.27 -5.00
N THR A 12 2.92 0.77 -5.79
CA THR A 12 1.57 1.21 -6.14
C THR A 12 1.04 0.37 -7.30
N ILE A 13 -0.04 -0.39 -7.09
CA ILE A 13 -0.50 -1.42 -8.04
C ILE A 13 -1.97 -1.25 -8.46
N ASN A 14 -2.55 -0.08 -8.21
CA ASN A 14 -3.90 0.22 -8.66
C ASN A 14 -3.96 0.22 -10.18
N ILE A 15 -4.95 -0.48 -10.76
CA ILE A 15 -5.19 -0.48 -12.21
C ILE A 15 -5.29 0.95 -12.75
N LEU A 16 -4.57 1.24 -13.84
CA LEU A 16 -4.67 2.53 -14.52
C LEU A 16 -6.00 2.66 -15.28
N ARG A 17 -7.10 2.86 -14.55
CA ARG A 17 -8.45 3.01 -15.12
C ARG A 17 -8.61 4.29 -15.92
N SER A 18 -7.98 5.37 -15.46
CA SER A 18 -8.06 6.70 -16.07
C SER A 18 -6.66 7.25 -16.24
N LEU A 19 -6.34 7.69 -17.46
CA LEU A 19 -5.09 8.37 -17.77
C LEU A 19 -4.97 9.74 -17.06
N LEU A 20 -6.09 10.28 -16.55
CA LEU A 20 -6.12 11.54 -15.80
C LEU A 20 -5.87 11.33 -14.30
N TRP A 21 -5.68 10.10 -13.84
CA TRP A 21 -5.33 9.88 -12.45
C TRP A 21 -3.96 10.50 -12.17
N ALA A 22 -3.91 11.49 -11.26
CA ALA A 22 -2.70 12.26 -10.99
C ALA A 22 -1.51 11.42 -10.52
N ARG A 23 -1.76 10.18 -10.05
CA ARG A 23 -0.75 9.22 -9.60
C ARG A 23 -0.52 8.08 -10.60
N ALA A 24 -0.98 8.22 -11.84
CA ALA A 24 -0.80 7.24 -12.91
C ALA A 24 0.67 6.82 -13.09
N ALA A 25 1.61 7.75 -12.90
CA ALA A 25 3.04 7.48 -13.03
C ALA A 25 3.62 6.56 -11.92
N GLU A 26 2.90 6.35 -10.82
CA GLU A 26 3.36 5.48 -9.74
C GLU A 26 3.01 4.00 -9.95
N THR A 27 2.05 3.71 -10.85
CA THR A 27 1.58 2.35 -11.08
C THR A 27 2.13 1.72 -12.35
N PHE A 28 1.86 0.44 -12.55
CA PHE A 28 2.46 -0.34 -13.63
C PHE A 28 1.64 -0.31 -14.92
N SER A 29 0.34 -0.60 -14.85
CA SER A 29 -0.45 -0.83 -16.07
C SER A 29 -1.95 -0.68 -15.83
N GLU A 30 -2.69 -0.57 -16.94
CA GLU A 30 -4.12 -0.82 -17.00
C GLU A 30 -4.45 -2.33 -17.02
N ASP A 31 -3.47 -3.19 -17.32
CA ASP A 31 -3.64 -4.64 -17.40
C ASP A 31 -3.40 -5.33 -16.04
N PRO A 32 -4.35 -6.13 -15.53
CA PRO A 32 -4.21 -6.82 -14.24
C PRO A 32 -3.16 -7.94 -14.26
N TRP A 33 -2.91 -8.57 -15.41
CA TRP A 33 -1.95 -9.66 -15.49
C TRP A 33 -0.50 -9.14 -15.43
N LEU A 34 -0.18 -8.09 -16.21
CA LEU A 34 1.11 -7.43 -16.16
C LEU A 34 1.37 -6.86 -14.77
N THR A 35 0.37 -6.18 -14.19
CA THR A 35 0.44 -5.66 -12.81
C THR A 35 0.75 -6.78 -11.81
N THR A 36 0.14 -7.95 -11.98
CA THR A 36 0.40 -9.16 -11.15
C THR A 36 1.84 -9.66 -11.27
N ARG A 37 2.42 -9.70 -12.47
CA ARG A 37 3.82 -10.12 -12.63
C ARG A 37 4.80 -9.10 -12.02
N MET A 38 4.52 -7.82 -12.21
CA MET A 38 5.35 -6.73 -11.69
C MET A 38 5.33 -6.63 -10.17
N VAL A 39 4.16 -6.82 -9.54
CA VAL A 39 4.05 -6.77 -8.08
C VAL A 39 4.82 -7.90 -7.41
N VAL A 40 4.78 -9.12 -7.96
CA VAL A 40 5.53 -10.25 -7.40
C VAL A 40 7.03 -9.95 -7.42
N ALA A 41 7.56 -9.50 -8.56
CA ALA A 41 8.96 -9.13 -8.67
C ALA A 41 9.34 -7.96 -7.73
N GLY A 42 8.51 -6.92 -7.69
CA GLY A 42 8.76 -5.72 -6.87
C GLY A 42 8.74 -6.00 -5.36
N VAL A 43 7.75 -6.76 -4.89
CA VAL A 43 7.67 -7.17 -3.48
C VAL A 43 8.85 -8.07 -3.11
N SER A 44 9.14 -9.10 -3.91
CA SER A 44 10.27 -10.00 -3.64
C SER A 44 11.60 -9.26 -3.61
N GLY A 45 11.84 -8.31 -4.53
CA GLY A 45 13.07 -7.51 -4.56
C GLY A 45 13.23 -6.57 -3.35
N VAL A 46 12.13 -5.98 -2.86
CA VAL A 46 12.19 -5.18 -1.61
C VAL A 46 12.47 -6.06 -0.41
N GLN A 47 11.78 -7.21 -0.32
CA GLN A 47 11.87 -8.10 0.85
C GLN A 47 13.18 -8.90 0.89
N SER A 48 13.84 -9.15 -0.26
CA SER A 48 15.16 -9.78 -0.30
C SER A 48 16.25 -8.93 0.36
N GLU A 49 16.05 -7.61 0.43
CA GLU A 49 16.94 -6.68 1.14
C GLU A 49 16.61 -6.55 2.64
N GLY A 50 15.67 -7.34 3.16
CA GLY A 50 15.24 -7.32 4.57
C GLY A 50 14.30 -6.15 4.92
N ALA A 51 13.80 -5.41 3.92
CA ALA A 51 12.80 -4.38 4.12
C ALA A 51 11.37 -4.93 3.97
N LEU A 52 10.42 -4.37 4.70
CA LEU A 52 9.01 -4.74 4.61
C LEU A 52 8.38 -4.01 3.42
N ALA A 53 7.93 -4.74 2.39
CA ALA A 53 7.16 -4.14 1.30
C ALA A 53 5.72 -3.86 1.75
N SER A 54 5.12 -2.78 1.25
CA SER A 54 3.71 -2.46 1.48
C SER A 54 3.01 -2.13 0.18
N VAL A 55 2.33 -3.12 -0.40
CA VAL A 55 1.55 -2.91 -1.64
C VAL A 55 0.39 -1.98 -1.38
N LYS A 56 0.13 -1.07 -2.32
CA LYS A 56 -0.87 -0.01 -2.16
C LYS A 56 -1.57 0.36 -3.46
N HIS A 57 -2.77 0.93 -3.44
CA HIS A 57 -3.63 1.23 -2.29
C HIS A 57 -4.89 0.36 -2.40
N TYR A 58 -5.17 -0.43 -1.37
CA TYR A 58 -6.19 -1.46 -1.35
C TYR A 58 -7.56 -0.87 -0.94
N ALA A 59 -8.55 -0.76 -1.83
CA ALA A 59 -8.57 -1.12 -3.24
C ALA A 59 -9.47 -0.17 -4.05
N ALA A 60 -9.43 -0.31 -5.38
CA ALA A 60 -10.20 0.51 -6.33
C ALA A 60 -9.96 2.04 -6.21
N TYR A 61 -8.78 2.42 -5.72
CA TYR A 61 -8.32 3.79 -5.68
C TYR A 61 -7.68 4.19 -7.02
N ASN A 62 -8.49 4.71 -7.94
CA ASN A 62 -8.07 5.01 -9.32
C ASN A 62 -8.33 6.47 -9.73
N GLN A 63 -8.58 7.36 -8.77
CA GLN A 63 -8.72 8.80 -8.99
C GLN A 63 -8.30 9.59 -7.76
N ASP A 64 -7.77 10.80 -7.97
CA ASP A 64 -7.42 11.71 -6.87
C ASP A 64 -8.52 12.74 -6.58
N THR A 65 -9.36 13.04 -7.57
CA THR A 65 -10.51 13.92 -7.38
C THR A 65 -11.40 13.40 -6.26
N ASN A 66 -11.60 14.23 -5.24
CA ASN A 66 -12.38 13.93 -4.04
C ASN A 66 -11.88 12.73 -3.21
N ARG A 67 -10.59 12.35 -3.30
CA ARG A 67 -10.05 11.23 -2.51
C ARG A 67 -10.07 11.45 -0.99
N PHE A 68 -10.03 12.69 -0.52
CA PHE A 68 -10.11 13.03 0.90
C PHE A 68 -11.50 13.52 1.31
N GLY A 69 -12.33 13.89 0.34
CA GLY A 69 -13.42 14.84 0.56
C GLY A 69 -12.93 16.29 0.60
N LEU A 70 -13.86 17.19 0.90
CA LEU A 70 -13.59 18.62 1.07
C LEU A 70 -13.87 19.03 2.51
N ASP A 71 -13.05 19.92 3.06
CA ASP A 71 -13.33 20.57 4.34
C ASP A 71 -14.69 21.29 4.30
N PRO A 72 -15.49 21.25 5.39
CA PRO A 72 -15.25 20.56 6.66
C PRO A 72 -15.80 19.12 6.73
N GLU A 73 -16.47 18.66 5.68
CA GLU A 73 -17.22 17.39 5.68
C GLU A 73 -16.31 16.17 5.48
N TRP A 74 -15.22 16.36 4.74
CA TRP A 74 -14.23 15.34 4.39
C TRP A 74 -14.86 14.04 3.89
N LYS A 75 -15.97 14.15 3.16
CA LYS A 75 -16.65 13.00 2.58
C LYS A 75 -15.94 12.59 1.29
N THR A 76 -15.13 11.55 1.40
CA THR A 76 -14.44 10.95 0.25
C THR A 76 -15.43 10.39 -0.78
N VAL A 77 -14.93 10.14 -1.99
CA VAL A 77 -15.66 9.45 -3.05
C VAL A 77 -15.98 8.00 -2.67
N ASP A 78 -17.20 7.56 -2.96
CA ASP A 78 -17.60 6.16 -2.93
C ASP A 78 -17.51 5.55 -4.32
N ILE A 79 -16.68 4.53 -4.45
CA ILE A 79 -16.45 3.83 -5.70
C ILE A 79 -17.37 2.61 -5.70
N HIS A 80 -18.25 2.54 -6.70
CA HIS A 80 -19.14 1.40 -6.90
C HIS A 80 -18.56 0.46 -7.94
N VAL A 81 -18.25 -0.77 -7.53
CA VAL A 81 -17.66 -1.80 -8.40
C VAL A 81 -18.35 -3.13 -8.10
N ASP A 82 -18.80 -3.81 -9.14
CA ASP A 82 -19.35 -5.16 -8.98
C ASP A 82 -18.26 -6.17 -8.58
N THR A 83 -18.69 -7.26 -7.94
CA THR A 83 -17.79 -8.30 -7.43
C THR A 83 -16.94 -8.94 -8.52
N ARG A 84 -17.47 -9.10 -9.74
CA ARG A 84 -16.71 -9.71 -10.85
C ARG A 84 -15.57 -8.80 -11.27
N ALA A 85 -15.86 -7.51 -11.52
CA ALA A 85 -14.83 -6.53 -11.86
C ALA A 85 -13.78 -6.38 -10.75
N LEU A 86 -14.17 -6.45 -9.47
CA LEU A 86 -13.21 -6.49 -8.36
C LEU A 86 -12.25 -7.68 -8.51
N HIS A 87 -12.76 -8.90 -8.61
CA HIS A 87 -11.93 -10.10 -8.65
C HIS A 87 -11.15 -10.29 -9.96
N GLU A 88 -11.62 -9.76 -11.08
CA GLU A 88 -10.98 -9.90 -12.39
C GLU A 88 -10.01 -8.75 -12.73
N LEU A 89 -10.24 -7.54 -12.20
CA LEU A 89 -9.43 -6.35 -12.55
C LEU A 89 -8.67 -5.77 -11.35
N TYR A 90 -9.37 -5.40 -10.27
CA TYR A 90 -8.77 -4.55 -9.23
C TYR A 90 -8.00 -5.31 -8.15
N LEU A 91 -8.36 -6.58 -7.92
CA LEU A 91 -7.82 -7.43 -6.87
C LEU A 91 -6.70 -8.41 -7.29
N PRO A 92 -6.53 -8.84 -8.56
CA PRO A 92 -5.50 -9.81 -8.94
C PRO A 92 -4.08 -9.49 -8.47
N GLY A 93 -3.63 -8.24 -8.63
CA GLY A 93 -2.29 -7.83 -8.18
C GLY A 93 -2.11 -7.95 -6.67
N PHE A 94 -3.11 -7.54 -5.88
CA PHE A 94 -3.05 -7.69 -4.42
C PHE A 94 -3.09 -9.16 -3.99
N LYS A 95 -3.90 -9.99 -4.67
CA LYS A 95 -3.96 -11.43 -4.42
C LYS A 95 -2.60 -12.08 -4.67
N ALA A 96 -1.93 -11.75 -5.77
CA ALA A 96 -0.61 -12.27 -6.08
C ALA A 96 0.47 -11.75 -5.11
N ALA A 97 0.38 -10.49 -4.68
CA ALA A 97 1.27 -9.97 -3.64
C ALA A 97 1.18 -10.80 -2.34
N VAL A 98 -0.03 -11.23 -1.96
CA VAL A 98 -0.24 -12.09 -0.79
C VAL A 98 0.22 -13.52 -1.06
N GLN A 99 -0.27 -14.16 -2.12
CA GLN A 99 -0.13 -15.61 -2.32
C GLN A 99 1.16 -16.05 -3.00
N GLU A 100 1.74 -15.20 -3.85
CA GLU A 100 2.95 -15.52 -4.62
C GLU A 100 4.19 -14.80 -4.07
N ALA A 101 4.03 -13.57 -3.57
CA ALA A 101 5.15 -12.74 -3.12
C ALA A 101 5.29 -12.66 -1.60
N ASP A 102 4.33 -13.21 -0.84
CA ASP A 102 4.34 -13.23 0.62
C ASP A 102 4.59 -11.83 1.21
N VAL A 103 3.78 -10.86 0.77
CA VAL A 103 3.94 -9.44 1.12
C VAL A 103 3.75 -9.19 2.62
N ALA A 104 4.64 -8.39 3.20
CA ALA A 104 4.61 -8.03 4.61
C ALA A 104 3.45 -7.11 5.00
N SER A 105 3.09 -6.18 4.11
CA SER A 105 2.09 -5.16 4.39
C SER A 105 1.19 -4.86 3.19
N VAL A 106 -0.05 -4.49 3.49
CA VAL A 106 -1.01 -3.96 2.52
C VAL A 106 -1.52 -2.62 3.04
N MET A 107 -1.46 -1.57 2.24
CA MET A 107 -1.99 -0.26 2.61
C MET A 107 -3.42 -0.12 2.10
N CYS A 108 -4.40 0.08 3.00
CA CYS A 108 -5.76 0.40 2.60
C CYS A 108 -5.89 1.85 2.11
N SER A 109 -6.81 2.13 1.19
CA SER A 109 -6.92 3.42 0.50
C SER A 109 -7.81 4.45 1.21
N TYR A 110 -7.92 5.65 0.64
CA TYR A 110 -8.77 6.73 1.13
C TYR A 110 -10.25 6.60 0.79
N ASN A 111 -10.58 6.06 -0.38
CA ASN A 111 -11.97 6.05 -0.87
C ASN A 111 -12.85 5.11 -0.07
N MET A 112 -14.16 5.26 -0.27
CA MET A 112 -15.10 4.20 0.04
C MET A 112 -15.18 3.23 -1.14
N LEU A 113 -15.46 1.97 -0.86
CA LEU A 113 -15.79 0.94 -1.84
C LEU A 113 -17.14 0.35 -1.45
N ASN A 114 -18.12 0.50 -2.34
CA ASN A 114 -19.48 0.00 -2.17
C ASN A 114 -20.09 0.37 -0.80
N GLY A 115 -19.95 1.64 -0.40
CA GLY A 115 -20.58 2.18 0.82
C GLY A 115 -19.78 2.07 2.10
N GLN A 116 -18.55 1.53 2.07
CA GLN A 116 -17.68 1.42 3.25
C GLN A 116 -16.28 1.95 2.98
N PHE A 117 -15.70 2.69 3.93
CA PHE A 117 -14.29 3.11 3.86
C PHE A 117 -13.38 1.90 3.74
N THR A 118 -12.39 1.93 2.84
CA THR A 118 -11.58 0.73 2.58
C THR A 118 -10.77 0.27 3.80
N CYS A 119 -10.37 1.18 4.69
CA CYS A 119 -9.69 0.83 5.96
C CYS A 119 -10.64 0.31 7.06
N GLU A 120 -11.95 0.31 6.81
CA GLU A 120 -12.98 -0.19 7.73
C GLU A 120 -13.90 -1.23 7.07
N ASN A 121 -13.51 -1.73 5.89
CA ASN A 121 -14.30 -2.66 5.11
C ASN A 121 -13.93 -4.10 5.47
N ASP A 122 -14.77 -4.76 6.28
CA ASP A 122 -14.56 -6.13 6.75
C ASP A 122 -14.46 -7.15 5.61
N TRP A 123 -15.23 -6.94 4.52
CA TRP A 123 -15.18 -7.81 3.35
C TRP A 123 -13.82 -7.73 2.65
N LEU A 124 -13.24 -6.54 2.53
CA LEU A 124 -11.90 -6.35 1.98
C LEU A 124 -10.83 -6.93 2.91
N LEU A 125 -10.80 -6.47 4.16
CA LEU A 125 -9.63 -6.65 5.03
C LEU A 125 -9.63 -7.99 5.77
N ASN A 126 -10.76 -8.42 6.35
CA ASN A 126 -10.83 -9.70 7.04
C ASN A 126 -11.20 -10.83 6.10
N LYS A 127 -12.28 -10.68 5.32
CA LYS A 127 -12.75 -11.77 4.45
C LYS A 127 -11.80 -12.02 3.29
N THR A 128 -11.55 -11.01 2.45
CA THR A 128 -10.76 -11.20 1.23
C THR A 128 -9.27 -11.35 1.51
N LEU A 129 -8.61 -10.36 2.14
CA LEU A 129 -7.16 -10.41 2.37
C LEU A 129 -6.75 -11.58 3.28
N ARG A 130 -7.44 -11.78 4.41
CA ARG A 130 -6.98 -12.72 5.43
C ARG A 130 -7.58 -14.10 5.28
N GLN A 131 -8.91 -14.22 5.22
CA GLN A 131 -9.55 -15.55 5.17
C GLN A 131 -9.38 -16.20 3.80
N ASP A 132 -9.60 -15.46 2.72
CA ASP A 132 -9.60 -16.04 1.38
C ASP A 132 -8.19 -16.12 0.77
N TRP A 133 -7.33 -15.12 1.01
CA TRP A 133 -5.97 -15.10 0.44
C TRP A 133 -4.88 -15.48 1.42
N GLY A 134 -5.12 -15.43 2.72
CA GLY A 134 -4.17 -15.88 3.73
C GLY A 134 -3.10 -14.85 4.11
N LEU A 135 -3.37 -13.54 4.03
CA LEU A 135 -2.41 -12.51 4.47
C LEU A 135 -2.00 -12.73 5.93
N GLU A 136 -0.75 -13.16 6.12
CA GLU A 136 -0.11 -13.29 7.43
C GLU A 136 0.43 -11.97 7.97
N GLY A 137 0.61 -10.99 7.07
CA GLY A 137 1.15 -9.67 7.32
C GLY A 137 0.15 -8.69 7.92
N PHE A 138 0.52 -7.42 7.91
CA PHE A 138 -0.27 -6.36 8.54
C PHE A 138 -0.93 -5.42 7.52
N VAL A 139 -2.05 -4.83 7.91
CA VAL A 139 -2.72 -3.77 7.14
C VAL A 139 -2.41 -2.43 7.76
N VAL A 140 -1.94 -1.49 6.95
CA VAL A 140 -1.65 -0.12 7.35
C VAL A 140 -2.61 0.85 6.67
N ALA A 141 -3.02 1.88 7.39
CA ALA A 141 -3.81 2.97 6.88
C ALA A 141 -2.98 3.86 5.93
N ASP A 142 -3.60 4.36 4.86
CA ASP A 142 -3.11 5.58 4.20
C ASP A 142 -3.19 6.76 5.20
N TRP A 143 -2.46 7.85 4.96
CA TRP A 143 -2.26 8.87 6.01
C TRP A 143 -3.47 9.74 6.30
N TYR A 144 -3.74 9.98 7.59
CA TYR A 144 -4.72 10.96 8.11
C TYR A 144 -6.18 10.64 7.77
N PHE A 145 -6.54 10.64 6.48
CA PHE A 145 -7.93 10.63 6.01
C PHE A 145 -8.52 9.23 5.82
N SER A 146 -7.73 8.17 5.92
CA SER A 146 -8.19 6.82 5.58
C SER A 146 -8.81 6.07 6.76
N THR A 147 -8.32 6.28 7.98
CA THR A 147 -8.96 5.81 9.22
C THR A 147 -10.08 6.78 9.59
N ARG A 148 -11.28 6.29 9.92
CA ARG A 148 -12.46 7.15 10.19
C ARG A 148 -13.11 6.88 11.53
N SER A 149 -12.66 5.85 12.24
CA SER A 149 -13.12 5.45 13.56
C SER A 149 -12.12 4.49 14.21
N THR A 150 -12.21 4.35 15.53
CA THR A 150 -11.37 3.40 16.29
C THR A 150 -11.87 1.97 16.15
N VAL A 151 -13.10 1.70 16.62
CA VAL A 151 -13.61 0.33 16.78
C VAL A 151 -13.87 -0.33 15.43
N SER A 152 -14.51 0.38 14.47
CA SER A 152 -14.81 -0.19 13.15
C SER A 152 -13.52 -0.57 12.42
N ALA A 153 -12.51 0.31 12.40
CA ALA A 153 -11.24 0.04 11.74
C ALA A 153 -10.52 -1.19 12.34
N VAL A 154 -10.40 -1.25 13.67
CA VAL A 154 -9.77 -2.37 14.38
C VAL A 154 -10.49 -3.69 14.11
N MET A 155 -11.82 -3.67 14.20
CA MET A 155 -12.64 -4.88 14.05
C MET A 155 -12.67 -5.36 12.60
N SER A 156 -12.72 -4.45 11.63
CA SER A 156 -12.67 -4.77 10.20
C SER A 156 -11.31 -5.27 9.72
N GLY A 157 -10.23 -5.06 10.48
CA GLY A 157 -8.95 -5.73 10.24
C GLY A 157 -7.74 -4.83 10.02
N LEU A 158 -7.88 -3.51 10.22
CA LEU A 158 -6.76 -2.56 10.21
C LEU A 158 -5.83 -2.82 11.40
N ASP A 159 -4.51 -2.94 11.16
CA ASP A 159 -3.54 -3.19 12.23
C ASP A 159 -2.80 -1.92 12.66
N ILE A 160 -2.49 -1.02 11.72
CA ILE A 160 -1.73 0.21 12.00
C ILE A 160 -2.47 1.42 11.43
N SER A 161 -2.86 2.34 12.32
CA SER A 161 -3.32 3.66 11.92
C SER A 161 -2.13 4.59 11.71
N MET A 162 -2.09 5.33 10.60
CA MET A 162 -1.03 6.26 10.24
C MET A 162 -1.57 7.67 9.98
N PRO A 163 -0.79 8.73 10.29
CA PRO A 163 0.54 8.70 10.93
C PRO A 163 0.52 8.47 12.45
N GLY A 164 -0.66 8.23 13.04
CA GLY A 164 -0.86 8.37 14.48
C GLY A 164 -0.98 9.84 14.85
N GLY A 165 -0.57 10.20 16.07
CA GLY A 165 -0.57 11.59 16.56
C GLY A 165 -1.33 11.75 17.88
N SER A 166 -1.59 13.00 18.24
CA SER A 166 -2.42 13.40 19.39
C SER A 166 -3.91 13.45 19.03
N LEU A 167 -4.77 13.59 20.03
CA LEU A 167 -6.22 13.74 19.85
C LEU A 167 -6.61 15.05 19.12
N GLU A 168 -5.70 16.02 19.04
CA GLU A 168 -5.87 17.28 18.32
C GLU A 168 -4.90 17.40 17.13
N ASP A 169 -5.39 18.07 16.06
CA ASP A 169 -4.63 18.79 15.03
C ASP A 169 -4.14 18.07 13.77
N SER A 170 -4.96 17.21 13.15
CA SER A 170 -4.78 16.92 11.72
C SER A 170 -6.10 16.97 10.96
N TYR A 171 -6.37 18.11 10.32
CA TYR A 171 -7.54 18.31 9.45
C TYR A 171 -8.90 18.06 10.13
N GLY A 172 -8.98 18.22 11.45
CA GLY A 172 -10.20 17.98 12.23
C GLY A 172 -10.45 16.51 12.61
N PHE A 173 -9.50 15.61 12.37
CA PHE A 173 -9.57 14.21 12.79
C PHE A 173 -8.76 13.95 14.05
N PRO A 174 -9.29 13.18 15.03
CA PRO A 174 -8.48 12.71 16.14
C PRO A 174 -7.55 11.58 15.68
N ALA A 175 -6.49 11.33 16.44
CA ALA A 175 -5.79 10.06 16.37
C ALA A 175 -6.75 8.94 16.80
N TYR A 176 -7.31 8.22 15.82
CA TYR A 176 -8.26 7.13 16.06
C TYR A 176 -7.65 5.96 16.84
N TYR A 177 -6.33 5.79 16.78
CA TYR A 177 -5.57 4.89 17.64
C TYR A 177 -4.79 5.71 18.67
N GLY A 178 -4.18 5.08 19.68
CA GLY A 178 -3.62 5.77 20.84
C GLY A 178 -4.65 5.80 21.96
N ASP A 179 -4.92 6.97 22.55
CA ASP A 179 -5.80 7.11 23.71
C ASP A 179 -7.22 6.57 23.45
N LEU A 180 -7.79 6.82 22.26
CA LEU A 180 -9.11 6.29 21.89
C LEU A 180 -9.12 4.75 21.80
N LEU A 181 -8.01 4.15 21.37
CA LEU A 181 -7.89 2.69 21.35
C LEU A 181 -7.71 2.12 22.75
N VAL A 182 -6.96 2.79 23.62
CA VAL A 182 -6.83 2.44 25.04
C VAL A 182 -8.20 2.49 25.74
N GLU A 183 -9.00 3.53 25.46
CA GLU A 183 -10.36 3.64 25.98
C GLU A 183 -11.24 2.48 25.48
N ALA A 184 -11.21 2.19 24.16
CA ALA A 184 -11.98 1.10 23.57
C ALA A 184 -11.59 -0.29 24.14
N ILE A 185 -10.33 -0.49 24.53
CA ILE A 185 -9.90 -1.70 25.23
C ILE A 185 -10.43 -1.70 26.66
N THR A 186 -10.27 -0.59 27.37
CA THR A 186 -10.66 -0.45 28.79
C THR A 186 -12.16 -0.63 28.98
N ASN A 187 -12.98 -0.15 28.05
CA ASN A 187 -14.44 -0.27 28.09
C ASN A 187 -14.97 -1.58 27.47
N GLY A 188 -14.09 -2.45 26.95
CA GLY A 188 -14.44 -3.75 26.40
C GLY A 188 -14.94 -3.76 24.96
N SER A 189 -14.97 -2.62 24.26
CA SER A 189 -15.34 -2.53 22.83
C SER A 189 -14.34 -3.24 21.91
N VAL A 190 -13.06 -3.31 22.33
CA VAL A 190 -11.99 -4.04 21.65
C VAL A 190 -11.34 -4.99 22.65
N SER A 191 -11.21 -6.27 22.29
CA SER A 191 -10.54 -7.24 23.16
C SER A 191 -9.01 -7.09 23.11
N MET A 192 -8.32 -7.35 24.23
CA MET A 192 -6.85 -7.37 24.24
C MET A 192 -6.29 -8.40 23.23
N SER A 193 -6.97 -9.54 23.06
CA SER A 193 -6.60 -10.54 22.05
C SER A 193 -6.63 -9.99 20.61
N ARG A 194 -7.47 -8.99 20.31
CA ARG A 194 -7.46 -8.33 19.00
C ARG A 194 -6.19 -7.52 18.80
N ILE A 195 -5.71 -6.85 19.84
CA ILE A 195 -4.43 -6.12 19.85
C ILE A 195 -3.26 -7.09 19.70
N ASP A 196 -3.26 -8.20 20.44
CA ASP A 196 -2.23 -9.23 20.32
C ASP A 196 -2.10 -9.74 18.89
N ASN A 197 -3.22 -9.94 18.19
CA ASN A 197 -3.22 -10.34 16.78
C ASN A 197 -2.61 -9.27 15.86
N MET A 198 -2.94 -7.98 16.07
CA MET A 198 -2.40 -6.86 15.27
C MET A 198 -0.88 -6.77 15.44
N VAL A 199 -0.42 -6.82 16.69
CA VAL A 199 1.01 -6.76 17.05
C VAL A 199 1.75 -8.01 16.54
N THR A 200 1.16 -9.20 16.66
CA THR A 200 1.76 -10.46 16.17
C THR A 200 2.04 -10.42 14.67
N ARG A 201 1.15 -9.83 13.85
CA ARG A 201 1.35 -9.72 12.39
C ARG A 201 2.55 -8.85 12.03
N LEU A 202 2.70 -7.72 12.72
CA LEU A 202 3.86 -6.84 12.55
C LEU A 202 5.15 -7.55 12.93
N TRP A 203 5.21 -8.10 14.15
CA TRP A 203 6.41 -8.79 14.63
C TRP A 203 6.75 -10.01 13.80
N ARG A 204 5.76 -10.80 13.35
CA ARG A 204 5.98 -11.96 12.49
C ARG A 204 6.87 -11.61 11.30
N TYR A 205 6.56 -10.55 10.57
CA TYR A 205 7.36 -10.18 9.40
C TYR A 205 8.69 -9.53 9.77
N MET A 206 8.76 -8.78 10.88
CA MET A 206 10.03 -8.27 11.38
C MET A 206 11.00 -9.41 11.72
N PHE A 207 10.52 -10.49 12.35
CA PHE A 207 11.33 -11.69 12.59
C PHE A 207 11.63 -12.44 11.30
N LYS A 208 10.62 -12.67 10.46
CA LYS A 208 10.74 -13.43 9.20
C LYS A 208 11.76 -12.83 8.24
N LEU A 209 11.82 -11.51 8.13
CA LEU A 209 12.79 -10.81 7.28
C LEU A 209 14.09 -10.44 8.02
N GLY A 210 14.33 -11.00 9.21
CA GLY A 210 15.57 -10.85 9.96
C GLY A 210 15.82 -9.46 10.53
N MET A 211 14.80 -8.60 10.57
CA MET A 211 14.91 -7.21 11.04
C MET A 211 15.12 -7.08 12.55
N VAL A 212 14.68 -8.07 13.33
CA VAL A 212 14.93 -8.11 14.78
C VAL A 212 16.39 -8.47 15.07
N ASP A 213 16.92 -9.47 14.37
CA ASP A 213 18.31 -9.92 14.55
C ASP A 213 19.31 -8.97 13.87
N ASN A 214 18.92 -8.37 12.75
CA ASN A 214 19.72 -7.44 11.95
C ASN A 214 18.96 -6.11 11.80
N PRO A 215 18.91 -5.28 12.86
CA PRO A 215 18.22 -4.01 12.81
C PRO A 215 18.80 -3.08 11.75
N VAL A 216 17.93 -2.25 11.17
CA VAL A 216 18.33 -1.28 10.15
C VAL A 216 19.19 -0.20 10.79
N ASN A 217 20.50 -0.22 10.51
CA ASN A 217 21.47 0.70 11.12
C ASN A 217 21.74 1.98 10.29
N GLY A 218 21.05 2.13 9.16
CA GLY A 218 21.16 3.30 8.30
C GLY A 218 20.49 4.56 8.90
N THR A 219 20.79 5.72 8.33
CA THR A 219 20.17 7.00 8.72
C THR A 219 19.64 7.75 7.51
N ALA A 220 18.73 8.71 7.71
CA ALA A 220 18.19 9.55 6.63
C ALA A 220 19.31 10.26 5.83
N GLU A 221 20.42 10.59 6.50
CA GLU A 221 21.59 11.27 5.92
C GLU A 221 22.59 10.34 5.22
N SER A 222 22.47 9.02 5.40
CA SER A 222 23.42 8.05 4.84
C SER A 222 23.45 8.09 3.32
N TYR A 223 24.64 8.02 2.71
CA TYR A 223 24.77 7.96 1.26
C TYR A 223 24.39 6.56 0.76
N ALA A 224 23.36 6.47 -0.08
CA ALA A 224 22.80 5.19 -0.56
C ALA A 224 22.95 4.99 -2.08
N ARG A 225 23.56 5.96 -2.77
CA ARG A 225 23.77 5.90 -4.22
C ARG A 225 25.03 5.09 -4.50
N THR A 226 24.92 4.09 -5.36
CA THR A 226 26.04 3.27 -5.85
C THR A 226 26.09 3.33 -7.36
N GLN A 227 27.20 2.93 -7.98
CA GLN A 227 27.27 2.83 -9.44
C GLN A 227 26.27 1.80 -9.95
N ASP A 228 26.16 0.63 -9.30
CA ASP A 228 25.18 -0.41 -9.66
C ASP A 228 23.73 0.12 -9.68
N HIS A 229 23.34 0.97 -8.73
CA HIS A 229 22.01 1.60 -8.74
C HIS A 229 21.83 2.58 -9.91
N LEU A 230 22.89 3.29 -10.32
CA LEU A 230 22.85 4.20 -11.47
C LEU A 230 22.77 3.42 -12.79
N ASP A 231 23.58 2.37 -12.91
CA ASP A 231 23.61 1.51 -14.10
C ASP A 231 22.26 0.80 -14.28
N LEU A 232 21.66 0.32 -13.18
CA LEU A 232 20.31 -0.25 -13.20
C LEU A 232 19.27 0.80 -13.62
N ALA A 233 19.33 2.02 -13.08
CA ALA A 233 18.40 3.09 -13.45
C ALA A 233 18.52 3.48 -14.93
N GLN A 234 19.75 3.50 -15.46
CA GLN A 234 20.00 3.71 -16.88
C GLN A 234 19.39 2.57 -17.71
N HIS A 235 19.69 1.31 -17.36
CA HIS A 235 19.15 0.15 -18.06
C HIS A 235 17.62 0.13 -18.07
N MET A 236 16.98 0.41 -16.93
CA MET A 236 15.52 0.52 -16.84
C MET A 236 14.96 1.64 -17.73
N THR A 237 15.69 2.74 -17.88
CA THR A 237 15.28 3.86 -18.75
C THR A 237 15.40 3.50 -20.23
N GLU A 238 16.48 2.80 -20.60
CA GLU A 238 16.72 2.33 -21.97
C GLU A 238 15.67 1.29 -22.40
N GLU A 239 15.37 0.31 -21.55
CA GLU A 239 14.37 -0.73 -21.80
C GLU A 239 12.92 -0.21 -21.69
N GLY A 240 12.70 0.86 -20.92
CA GLY A 240 11.38 1.48 -20.73
C GLY A 240 10.96 2.44 -21.86
N ALA A 241 11.88 2.79 -22.76
CA ALA A 241 11.59 3.72 -23.84
C ALA A 241 10.74 3.07 -24.95
N VAL A 242 9.64 3.73 -25.34
CA VAL A 242 8.74 3.25 -26.40
C VAL A 242 8.88 4.14 -27.64
N LEU A 243 9.43 3.58 -28.72
CA LEU A 243 9.51 4.26 -30.02
C LEU A 243 8.14 4.23 -30.72
N LEU A 244 7.38 5.32 -30.60
CA LEU A 244 6.04 5.41 -31.17
C LEU A 244 6.02 5.60 -32.70
N LYS A 245 7.02 6.30 -33.25
CA LYS A 245 7.10 6.64 -34.67
C LYS A 245 8.55 6.82 -35.11
N ASN A 246 8.93 6.25 -36.25
CA ASN A 246 10.27 6.40 -36.85
C ASN A 246 10.16 6.58 -38.37
N GLU A 247 9.77 7.79 -38.81
CA GLU A 247 9.64 8.07 -40.24
C GLU A 247 11.01 8.14 -40.93
N LYS A 248 11.05 7.64 -42.17
CA LYS A 248 12.27 7.62 -43.01
C LYS A 248 13.47 6.94 -42.35
N CYS A 249 13.23 6.05 -41.38
CA CYS A 249 14.27 5.41 -40.59
C CYS A 249 15.28 6.42 -40.01
N MET A 250 14.78 7.56 -39.51
CA MET A 250 15.62 8.63 -38.97
C MET A 250 16.43 8.21 -37.74
N LEU A 251 15.90 7.26 -36.96
CA LEU A 251 16.60 6.63 -35.84
C LEU A 251 17.12 5.23 -36.23
N PRO A 252 18.32 4.82 -35.74
CA PRO A 252 19.22 5.61 -34.89
C PRO A 252 19.98 6.70 -35.68
N PHE A 253 20.42 7.76 -34.99
CA PHE A 253 21.24 8.80 -35.61
C PHE A 253 22.61 8.25 -36.04
N SER A 254 23.11 8.67 -37.21
CA SER A 254 24.49 8.41 -37.62
C SER A 254 25.46 9.25 -36.78
N VAL A 255 26.63 8.68 -36.48
CA VAL A 255 27.67 9.32 -35.66
C VAL A 255 28.67 10.14 -36.51
N GLU A 256 28.27 10.52 -37.73
CA GLU A 256 29.09 11.32 -38.65
C GLU A 256 29.03 12.82 -38.36
#